data_AF-A0AAD5YQL9-F1
#
_entry.id   AF-A0AAD5YQL9-F1
#
_cell.length_a   1.000
_cell.length_b   1.000
_cell.length_c   1.000
_cell.angle_alpha   90.00
_cell.angle_beta   90.00
_cell.angle_gamma   90.00
#
_symmetry.space_group_name_H-M   'P 1'
#
loop_
_entity.id
_entity.type
_entity.pdbx_description
1 polymer ?
#
loop_
_entity_poly.entity_id
_entity_poly.type
_entity_poly.pdbx_seq_one_letter_code
_entity_poly.pdbx_strand_id
1 'polypeptide(L)'
;MAKGNVQRIIVVIKDQNQVALERFIFSVEHMIQVESFDKDTSVENAMTPGGLVQYFRSFLIKINMIESVLGQLELGDDISFGVIIELKDDTIPTVSHTKDPPPWIPAEPQHTTPGTSDDAEMHMIRAVNTGIINVRLAPKHTVILLISSLPQLSIAVQESGEKLKRMKDILGP
;
A
#
# COMPACT_ATOMS: atom_id res chain seq x y z
N MET A 1 -8.56 -7.40 -5.09
CA MET A 1 -8.82 -7.57 -3.63
C MET A 1 -9.70 -8.78 -3.30
N ALA A 2 -10.87 -8.96 -3.93
CA ALA A 2 -11.80 -10.06 -3.60
C ALA A 2 -11.22 -11.50 -3.69
N LYS A 3 -10.15 -11.71 -4.49
CA LYS A 3 -9.45 -13.00 -4.61
C LYS A 3 -8.23 -13.15 -3.68
N GLY A 4 -7.89 -12.13 -2.89
CA GLY A 4 -6.73 -12.21 -1.99
C GLY A 4 -5.35 -12.08 -2.65
N ASN A 5 -5.29 -11.76 -3.95
CA ASN A 5 -4.03 -11.77 -4.73
C ASN A 5 -3.24 -10.47 -4.71
N VAL A 6 -3.80 -9.38 -4.17
CA VAL A 6 -3.08 -8.10 -4.09
C VAL A 6 -2.13 -8.17 -2.91
N GLN A 7 -0.85 -7.87 -3.14
CA GLN A 7 0.19 -7.78 -2.11
C GLN A 7 0.43 -6.34 -1.70
N ARG A 8 0.56 -5.43 -2.69
CA ARG A 8 0.81 -4.00 -2.45
C ARG A 8 0.01 -3.13 -3.42
N ILE A 9 -0.40 -1.96 -2.95
CA ILE A 9 -0.88 -0.86 -3.78
C ILE A 9 0.13 0.27 -3.60
N ILE A 10 0.63 0.83 -4.70
CA ILE A 10 1.67 1.85 -4.68
C ILE A 10 1.15 3.07 -5.43
N VAL A 11 1.15 4.22 -4.76
CA VAL A 11 0.98 5.51 -5.45
C VAL A 11 2.37 6.07 -5.68
N VAL A 12 2.77 6.13 -6.95
CA VAL A 12 4.08 6.66 -7.36
C VAL A 12 3.92 8.11 -7.80
N ILE A 13 4.73 9.00 -7.22
CA ILE A 13 4.87 10.39 -7.64
C ILE A 13 6.07 10.48 -8.58
N LYS A 14 5.91 11.13 -9.73
CA LYS A 14 6.91 11.16 -10.80
C LYS A 14 7.04 12.54 -11.43
N ASP A 15 8.22 12.83 -11.95
CA ASP A 15 8.48 14.04 -12.73
C ASP A 15 8.02 13.91 -14.20
N GLN A 16 8.20 14.99 -14.96
CA GLN A 16 7.95 15.05 -16.40
C GLN A 16 8.66 13.96 -17.21
N ASN A 17 9.83 13.51 -16.76
CA ASN A 17 10.63 12.47 -17.39
C ASN A 17 10.18 11.05 -16.95
N GLN A 18 9.06 10.95 -16.23
CA GLN A 18 8.50 9.72 -15.68
C GLN A 18 9.42 9.04 -14.65
N VAL A 19 10.35 9.77 -14.05
CA VAL A 19 11.23 9.26 -13.00
C VAL A 19 10.49 9.25 -11.67
N ALA A 20 10.50 8.12 -10.97
CA ALA A 20 9.85 7.99 -9.68
C ALA A 20 10.63 8.71 -8.57
N LEU A 21 9.94 9.58 -7.84
CA LEU A 21 10.50 10.44 -6.79
C LEU A 21 10.07 10.00 -5.41
N GLU A 22 8.78 9.66 -5.28
CA GLU A 22 8.20 9.13 -4.05
C GLU A 22 7.27 7.96 -4.34
N ARG A 23 7.19 7.02 -3.40
CA ARG A 23 6.24 5.91 -3.46
C ARG A 23 5.52 5.80 -2.13
N PHE A 24 4.20 5.98 -2.14
CA PHE A 24 3.34 5.63 -1.02
C PHE A 24 2.90 4.18 -1.17
N ILE A 25 3.46 3.32 -0.33
CA ILE A 25 3.32 1.87 -0.41
C ILE A 25 2.34 1.41 0.66
N PHE A 26 1.23 0.84 0.22
CA PHE A 26 0.20 0.24 1.05
C PHE A 26 0.32 -1.29 0.93
N SER A 27 0.85 -1.95 1.95
CA SER A 27 1.06 -3.40 1.93
C SER A 27 -0.06 -4.12 2.67
N VAL A 28 -0.55 -5.20 2.05
CA VAL A 28 -1.61 -6.06 2.58
C VAL A 28 -1.05 -7.47 2.71
N GLU A 29 -0.78 -7.89 3.94
CA GLU A 29 -0.28 -9.22 4.27
C GLU A 29 -1.37 -10.08 4.93
N HIS A 30 -1.33 -11.37 4.62
CA HIS A 30 -2.12 -12.42 5.28
C HIS A 30 -3.64 -12.15 5.33
N MET A 31 -4.28 -12.08 4.15
CA MET A 31 -5.71 -12.32 4.05
C MET A 31 -5.99 -13.79 4.38
N ILE A 32 -6.56 -14.08 5.55
CA ILE A 32 -7.03 -15.42 5.88
C ILE A 32 -8.10 -15.79 4.84
N GLN A 33 -7.86 -16.88 4.11
CA GLN A 33 -8.83 -17.42 3.19
C GLN A 33 -9.88 -18.17 4.01
N VAL A 34 -11.00 -17.51 4.28
CA VAL A 34 -12.12 -18.11 5.02
C VAL A 34 -12.92 -18.97 4.07
N GLU A 35 -13.04 -20.26 4.38
CA GLU A 35 -13.86 -21.21 3.62
C GLU A 35 -15.30 -20.72 3.55
N SER A 36 -16.02 -21.09 2.48
CA SER A 36 -17.36 -20.56 2.21
C SER A 36 -18.36 -20.82 3.35
N PHE A 37 -18.13 -21.87 4.13
CA PHE A 37 -18.93 -22.27 5.28
C PHE A 37 -18.65 -21.42 6.54
N ASP A 38 -17.43 -20.89 6.69
CA ASP A 38 -17.01 -20.13 7.87
C ASP A 38 -17.13 -18.60 7.68
N LYS A 39 -17.77 -18.15 6.59
CA LYS A 39 -17.90 -16.72 6.28
C LYS A 39 -18.68 -15.91 7.32
N ASP A 40 -19.61 -16.56 8.02
CA ASP A 40 -20.40 -15.94 9.08
C ASP A 40 -19.78 -16.14 10.46
N THR A 41 -18.57 -16.72 10.50
CA THR A 41 -17.89 -17.04 11.75
C THR A 41 -17.08 -15.85 12.26
N SER A 42 -17.34 -15.43 13.51
CA SER A 42 -16.60 -14.36 14.16
C SER A 42 -15.24 -14.87 14.65
N VAL A 43 -14.17 -14.13 14.34
CA VAL A 43 -12.81 -14.46 14.78
C VAL A 43 -12.52 -13.80 16.12
N GLU A 44 -11.98 -14.59 17.05
CA GLU A 44 -11.58 -14.14 18.38
C GLU A 44 -10.43 -13.13 18.30
N ASN A 45 -10.48 -12.05 19.10
CA ASN A 45 -9.50 -10.95 19.13
C ASN A 45 -9.33 -10.17 17.82
N ALA A 46 -10.24 -10.34 16.85
CA ALA A 46 -10.26 -9.52 15.66
C ALA A 46 -10.70 -8.08 15.97
N MET A 47 -10.13 -7.15 15.23
CA MET A 47 -10.52 -5.75 15.32
C MET A 47 -11.99 -5.58 14.93
N THR A 48 -12.76 -4.85 15.74
CA THR A 48 -14.15 -4.52 15.38
C THR A 48 -14.17 -3.60 14.15
N PRO A 49 -15.25 -3.61 13.34
CA PRO A 49 -15.37 -2.68 12.22
C PRO A 49 -15.23 -1.21 12.64
N GLY A 50 -15.77 -0.85 13.81
CA GLY A 50 -15.61 0.49 14.39
C GLY A 50 -14.15 0.82 14.73
N GLY A 51 -13.42 -0.13 15.32
CA GLY A 51 -11.98 0.00 15.57
C GLY A 51 -11.19 0.17 14.28
N LEU A 52 -11.51 -0.62 13.24
CA LEU A 52 -10.87 -0.54 11.94
C LEU A 52 -11.06 0.84 11.28
N VAL A 53 -12.28 1.40 11.32
CA VAL A 53 -12.54 2.76 10.84
C VAL A 53 -11.71 3.79 11.59
N GLN A 54 -11.58 3.67 12.91
CA GLN A 54 -10.73 4.56 13.70
C GLN A 54 -9.25 4.43 13.32
N TYR A 55 -8.76 3.22 13.07
CA TYR A 55 -7.41 3.00 12.57
C TYR A 55 -7.21 3.64 11.19
N PHE A 56 -8.14 3.46 10.24
CA PHE A 56 -8.11 4.15 8.95
C PHE A 56 -8.05 5.66 9.08
N ARG A 57 -8.87 6.25 9.96
CA ARG A 57 -8.77 7.70 10.25
C ARG A 57 -7.40 8.08 10.80
N SER A 58 -6.85 7.27 11.70
CA SER A 58 -5.52 7.51 12.25
C SER A 58 -4.39 7.40 11.22
N PHE A 59 -4.56 6.57 10.18
CA PHE A 59 -3.64 6.48 9.06
C PHE A 59 -3.68 7.77 8.23
N LEU A 60 -4.87 8.26 7.89
CA LEU A 60 -5.03 9.52 7.13
C LEU A 60 -4.39 10.71 7.86
N ILE A 61 -4.56 10.79 9.18
CA ILE A 61 -3.91 11.85 9.99
C ILE A 61 -2.39 11.75 9.90
N LYS A 62 -1.82 10.54 10.04
CA LYS A 62 -0.37 10.35 9.93
C LYS A 62 0.18 10.63 8.53
N ILE A 63 -0.58 10.30 7.49
CA ILE A 63 -0.23 10.65 6.10
C ILE A 63 -0.15 12.17 5.96
N ASN A 64 -1.11 12.92 6.48
CA ASN A 64 -1.04 14.40 6.44
C ASN A 64 0.20 14.95 7.18
N MET A 65 0.66 14.28 8.24
CA MET A 65 1.83 14.71 9.00
C MET A 65 3.16 14.37 8.30
N ILE A 66 3.18 13.45 7.34
CA ILE A 66 4.42 12.96 6.74
C ILE A 66 5.14 14.03 5.92
N GLU A 67 4.43 15.06 5.45
CA GLU A 67 5.00 16.21 4.77
C GLU A 67 6.10 16.91 5.58
N SER A 68 6.04 16.84 6.91
CA SER A 68 7.05 17.42 7.81
C SER A 68 8.34 16.60 7.89
N VAL A 69 8.30 15.34 7.42
CA VAL A 69 9.43 14.40 7.42
C VAL A 69 10.03 14.29 6.02
N LEU A 70 9.18 14.32 4.99
CA LEU A 70 9.61 14.27 3.61
C LEU A 70 10.22 15.60 3.18
N GLY A 71 11.27 15.54 2.37
CA GLY A 71 11.76 16.74 1.70
C GLY A 71 10.71 17.37 0.79
N GLN A 72 10.68 18.70 0.71
CA GLN A 72 9.81 19.39 -0.24
C GLN A 72 10.20 19.03 -1.67
N LEU A 73 9.22 18.60 -2.47
CA LEU A 73 9.38 18.42 -3.91
C LEU A 73 9.34 19.80 -4.59
N GLU A 74 10.49 20.45 -4.75
CA GLU A 74 10.60 21.67 -5.56
C GLU A 74 10.64 21.32 -7.05
N LEU A 75 9.49 20.92 -7.59
CA LEU A 75 9.41 20.36 -8.94
C LEU A 75 8.30 20.99 -9.78
N GLY A 76 8.17 22.32 -9.74
CA GLY A 76 7.31 23.07 -10.67
C GLY A 76 5.89 22.50 -10.83
N ASP A 77 5.29 22.76 -12.00
CA ASP A 77 3.92 22.29 -12.32
C ASP A 77 3.90 20.90 -13.00
N ASP A 78 5.05 20.29 -13.27
CA ASP A 78 5.17 19.08 -14.09
C ASP A 78 5.29 17.77 -13.29
N ILE A 79 4.61 17.71 -12.14
CA ILE A 79 4.49 16.49 -11.33
C ILE A 79 3.22 15.72 -11.72
N SER A 80 3.34 14.41 -11.84
CA SER A 80 2.18 13.53 -12.01
C SER A 80 2.27 12.33 -11.08
N PHE A 81 1.20 11.53 -11.04
CA PHE A 81 1.18 10.31 -10.25
C PHE A 81 0.68 9.11 -11.07
N GLY A 82 1.00 7.91 -10.58
CA GLY A 82 0.48 6.64 -11.08
C GLY A 82 0.08 5.73 -9.93
N VAL A 83 -0.82 4.78 -10.21
CA VAL A 83 -1.22 3.74 -9.26
C VAL A 83 -0.77 2.39 -9.79
N ILE A 84 0.00 1.67 -8.96
CA ILE A 84 0.54 0.36 -9.27
C ILE A 84 -0.04 -0.64 -8.30
N ILE A 85 -0.41 -1.81 -8.82
CA ILE A 85 -0.93 -2.91 -8.04
C ILE A 85 0.05 -4.07 -8.22
N GLU A 86 0.74 -4.41 -7.14
CA GLU A 86 1.60 -5.58 -7.11
C GLU A 86 0.81 -6.75 -6.56
N LEU A 87 0.82 -7.84 -7.31
CA LEU A 87 0.18 -9.07 -6.93
C LEU A 87 1.17 -9.99 -6.22
N LYS A 88 0.66 -10.99 -5.51
CA LYS A 88 1.49 -12.06 -4.94
C LYS A 88 2.23 -12.82 -6.04
N ASP A 89 3.36 -13.42 -5.69
CA ASP A 89 4.18 -14.20 -6.61
C ASP A 89 3.35 -15.24 -7.37
N ASP A 90 3.72 -15.45 -8.64
CA ASP A 90 3.07 -16.38 -9.58
C ASP A 90 1.59 -16.11 -9.89
N THR A 91 1.04 -14.95 -9.50
CA THR A 91 -0.34 -14.58 -9.83
C THR A 91 -0.43 -13.65 -11.05
N ILE A 92 -1.28 -14.03 -12.00
CA ILE A 92 -1.58 -13.22 -13.19
C ILE A 92 -2.78 -12.29 -12.94
N PRO A 93 -2.79 -11.07 -13.53
CA PRO A 93 -3.95 -10.19 -13.48
C PRO A 93 -5.20 -10.87 -14.05
N THR A 94 -6.27 -10.95 -13.25
CA THR A 94 -7.49 -11.69 -13.65
C THR A 94 -8.42 -10.94 -14.59
N VAL A 95 -8.16 -9.66 -14.88
CA VAL A 95 -8.98 -8.82 -15.78
C VAL A 95 -8.03 -7.89 -16.55
N SER A 96 -7.83 -8.15 -17.84
CA SER A 96 -7.02 -7.32 -18.75
C SER A 96 -7.85 -6.57 -19.80
N HIS A 97 -9.16 -6.80 -19.88
CA HIS A 97 -9.99 -6.32 -21.00
C HIS A 97 -11.40 -5.91 -20.56
N THR A 98 -11.54 -4.75 -19.91
CA THR A 98 -12.81 -4.02 -19.85
C THR A 98 -12.65 -2.72 -20.62
N LYS A 99 -13.66 -2.30 -21.39
CA LYS A 99 -13.62 -1.05 -22.18
C LYS A 99 -13.55 0.21 -21.29
N ASP A 100 -13.93 0.08 -20.03
CA ASP A 100 -13.94 1.18 -19.06
C ASP A 100 -13.87 0.59 -17.63
N PRO A 101 -12.87 0.91 -16.78
CA PRO A 101 -11.73 1.81 -17.01
C PRO A 101 -10.74 1.28 -18.06
N PRO A 102 -9.78 2.13 -18.54
CA PRO A 102 -8.72 1.70 -19.45
C PRO A 102 -8.00 0.43 -18.96
N PRO A 103 -7.52 -0.43 -19.87
CA PRO A 103 -6.88 -1.67 -19.49
C PRO A 103 -5.63 -1.39 -18.65
N TRP A 104 -5.48 -2.14 -17.56
CA TRP A 104 -4.24 -2.14 -16.77
C TRP A 104 -3.11 -2.69 -17.62
N ILE A 105 -2.00 -1.96 -17.67
CA ILE A 105 -0.77 -2.38 -18.35
C ILE A 105 0.29 -2.80 -17.33
N PRO A 106 1.26 -3.64 -17.71
CA PRO A 106 2.42 -3.92 -16.89
C PRO A 106 3.11 -2.61 -16.46
N ALA A 107 3.49 -2.53 -15.18
CA ALA A 107 4.18 -1.38 -14.65
C ALA A 107 5.65 -1.36 -15.11
N GLU A 108 6.19 -0.16 -15.31
CA GLU A 108 7.63 0.01 -15.50
C GLU A 108 8.38 -0.42 -14.23
N PRO A 109 9.48 -1.20 -14.34
CA PRO A 109 10.20 -1.71 -13.17
C PRO A 109 10.58 -0.62 -12.18
N GLN A 110 11.05 0.53 -12.66
CA GLN A 110 11.42 1.68 -11.82
C GLN A 110 10.27 2.22 -10.95
N HIS A 111 9.01 1.92 -11.25
CA HIS A 111 7.88 2.38 -10.43
C HIS A 111 7.44 1.34 -9.38
N THR A 112 7.94 0.11 -9.47
CA THR A 112 7.65 -1.00 -8.55
C THR A 112 8.60 -1.03 -7.36
N THR A 113 8.26 -1.80 -6.33
CA THR A 113 9.15 -2.03 -5.17
C THR A 113 10.43 -2.79 -5.55
N PRO A 114 10.43 -3.86 -6.38
CA PRO A 114 11.68 -4.53 -6.77
C PRO A 114 12.63 -3.68 -7.62
N GLY A 115 12.12 -2.72 -8.39
CA GLY A 115 12.94 -1.80 -9.18
C GLY A 115 13.36 -0.54 -8.43
N THR A 116 13.26 -0.55 -7.09
CA THR A 116 13.76 0.52 -6.24
C THR A 116 15.28 0.49 -6.18
N SER A 117 15.90 1.66 -6.22
CA SER A 117 17.34 1.84 -6.07
C SER A 117 17.78 1.66 -4.60
N ASP A 118 19.00 1.17 -4.40
CA ASP A 118 19.59 0.95 -3.06
C ASP A 118 19.78 2.24 -2.25
N ASP A 119 19.82 3.40 -2.93
CA ASP A 119 19.93 4.71 -2.30
C ASP A 119 18.57 5.34 -1.93
N ALA A 120 17.47 4.59 -2.05
CA ALA A 120 16.15 5.03 -1.62
C ALA A 120 15.99 4.92 -0.10
N GLU A 121 15.32 5.91 0.51
CA GLU A 121 15.01 5.93 1.94
C GLU A 121 13.55 5.56 2.20
N MET A 122 13.29 4.69 3.19
CA MET A 122 11.95 4.21 3.52
C MET A 122 11.52 4.67 4.91
N HIS A 123 10.39 5.36 4.97
CA HIS A 123 9.77 5.87 6.18
C HIS A 123 8.49 5.09 6.47
N MET A 124 8.54 4.25 7.50
CA MET A 124 7.35 3.53 7.98
C MET A 124 6.40 4.52 8.66
N ILE A 125 5.21 4.74 8.08
CA ILE A 125 4.21 5.63 8.67
C ILE A 125 3.52 4.91 9.84
N ARG A 126 3.02 3.71 9.55
CA ARG A 126 2.30 2.88 10.53
C ARG A 126 2.11 1.47 10.00
N ALA A 127 2.12 0.51 10.92
CA ALA A 127 1.72 -0.87 10.71
C ALA A 127 0.63 -1.24 11.73
N VAL A 128 -0.34 -2.04 11.32
CA VAL A 128 -1.44 -2.51 12.19
C VAL A 128 -1.67 -4.01 11.96
N ASN A 129 -1.92 -4.70 13.07
CA ASN A 129 -2.45 -6.05 13.04
C ASN A 129 -3.95 -5.97 13.32
N THR A 130 -4.77 -6.41 12.36
CA THR A 130 -6.23 -6.38 12.46
C THR A 130 -6.82 -7.72 12.90
N GLY A 131 -6.00 -8.78 13.01
CA GLY A 131 -6.44 -10.15 13.29
C GLY A 131 -7.10 -10.86 12.11
N ILE A 132 -7.66 -10.14 11.14
CA ILE A 132 -8.20 -10.63 9.87
C ILE A 132 -7.99 -9.56 8.79
N ILE A 133 -7.70 -9.97 7.54
CA ILE A 133 -8.02 -9.13 6.37
C ILE A 133 -8.97 -9.90 5.44
N ASN A 134 -10.27 -9.66 5.63
CA ASN A 134 -11.32 -9.88 4.64
C ASN A 134 -12.40 -8.83 4.89
N VAL A 135 -12.54 -7.84 4.00
CA VAL A 135 -13.53 -6.76 4.16
C VAL A 135 -14.87 -7.26 3.61
N ARG A 136 -15.66 -7.94 4.45
CA ARG A 136 -17.11 -8.14 4.27
C ARG A 136 -17.80 -8.16 5.65
N LEU A 137 -18.88 -7.40 5.79
CA LEU A 137 -19.69 -7.28 7.01
C LEU A 137 -20.77 -8.39 7.02
N ALA A 138 -20.77 -9.28 8.00
CA ALA A 138 -21.90 -10.16 8.33
C ALA A 138 -21.86 -10.61 9.81
N PRO A 139 -22.99 -10.97 10.46
CA PRO A 139 -23.05 -11.22 11.90
C PRO A 139 -23.04 -12.72 12.32
N LYS A 140 -22.24 -13.03 13.37
CA LYS A 140 -22.24 -14.16 14.35
C LYS A 140 -22.32 -15.61 13.82
N HIS A 141 -21.36 -16.51 14.13
CA HIS A 141 -21.18 -17.35 15.35
C HIS A 141 -19.72 -17.93 15.41
N THR A 142 -19.31 -18.79 16.36
CA THR A 142 -17.87 -19.00 16.75
C THR A 142 -17.15 -20.22 16.14
N VAL A 143 -15.91 -20.02 15.63
CA VAL A 143 -14.80 -21.00 15.42
C VAL A 143 -13.47 -20.26 15.59
N ILE A 144 -12.46 -20.90 16.21
CA ILE A 144 -11.15 -20.33 16.53
C ILE A 144 -10.21 -20.40 15.31
N LEU A 145 -9.69 -19.25 14.86
CA LEU A 145 -8.62 -19.17 13.84
C LEU A 145 -7.35 -18.56 14.45
N LEU A 146 -6.20 -19.15 14.10
CA LEU A 146 -4.87 -18.80 14.61
C LEU A 146 -4.48 -17.35 14.28
N ILE A 147 -4.00 -16.64 15.30
CA ILE A 147 -3.56 -15.24 15.23
C ILE A 147 -2.15 -15.19 14.65
N SER A 148 -1.96 -14.45 13.56
CA SER A 148 -0.64 -14.03 13.09
C SER A 148 -0.13 -12.87 13.95
N SER A 149 1.08 -12.93 14.49
CA SER A 149 1.71 -11.82 15.22
C SER A 149 2.27 -10.72 14.31
N LEU A 150 2.30 -10.92 12.99
CA LEU A 150 2.81 -9.96 12.02
C LEU A 150 1.74 -8.91 11.64
N PRO A 151 2.15 -7.65 11.36
CA PRO A 151 1.25 -6.62 10.90
C PRO A 151 0.64 -6.99 9.55
N GLN A 152 -0.68 -6.95 9.47
CA GLN A 152 -1.42 -7.36 8.27
C GLN A 152 -1.62 -6.20 7.29
N LEU A 153 -1.60 -4.96 7.78
CA LEU A 153 -1.68 -3.75 6.96
C LEU A 153 -0.58 -2.77 7.37
N SER A 154 0.20 -2.30 6.40
CA SER A 154 1.21 -1.28 6.64
C SER A 154 1.19 -0.20 5.56
N ILE A 155 1.61 1.00 5.95
CA ILE A 155 1.80 2.13 5.06
C ILE A 155 3.21 2.66 5.28
N ALA A 156 3.96 2.77 4.19
CA ALA A 156 5.27 3.39 4.17
C ALA A 156 5.32 4.42 3.03
N VAL A 157 6.17 5.43 3.19
CA VAL A 157 6.61 6.29 2.08
C VAL A 157 8.05 5.97 1.80
N GLN A 158 8.41 5.93 0.52
CA GLN A 158 9.77 5.75 0.09
C GLN A 158 10.20 6.93 -0.78
N GLU A 159 11.27 7.61 -0.40
CA GLU A 159 11.93 8.65 -1.17
C GLU A 159 12.99 8.02 -2.09
N SER A 160 12.98 8.37 -3.37
CA SER A 160 13.99 7.84 -4.29
C SER A 160 15.34 8.51 -4.09
N GLY A 161 16.42 7.80 -4.38
CA GLY A 161 17.76 8.41 -4.38
C GLY A 161 17.90 9.59 -5.34
N GLU A 162 17.15 9.60 -6.43
CA GLU A 162 17.06 10.74 -7.34
C GLU A 162 16.49 11.98 -6.63
N LYS A 163 15.41 11.82 -5.85
CA LYS A 163 14.88 12.91 -5.02
C LYS A 163 15.94 13.40 -4.04
N LEU A 164 16.57 12.48 -3.32
CA LEU A 164 17.57 12.80 -2.30
C LEU A 164 18.81 13.50 -2.87
N LYS A 165 19.24 13.14 -4.09
CA LYS A 165 20.30 13.84 -4.82
C LYS A 165 19.90 15.27 -5.16
N ARG A 166 18.73 15.46 -5.77
CA ARG A 166 18.22 16.79 -6.13
C ARG A 166 18.13 17.72 -4.92
N MET A 167 17.69 17.20 -3.77
CA MET A 167 17.64 17.98 -2.53
C MET A 167 19.02 18.41 -2.03
N LYS A 168 20.04 17.53 -2.12
CA LYS A 168 21.42 17.87 -1.73
C LYS A 168 22.01 18.95 -2.64
N ASP A 169 21.72 18.88 -3.94
CA ASP A 169 22.21 19.87 -4.91
C ASP A 169 21.60 21.26 -4.68
N ILE A 170 20.34 21.34 -4.23
CA ILE A 170 19.67 22.60 -3.89
C ILE A 170 20.21 23.20 -2.59
N LEU A 171 20.55 22.36 -1.61
CA LEU A 171 20.99 22.84 -0.29
C LEU A 171 22.45 23.30 -0.25
N GLY A 172 23.30 22.90 -1.21
CA GLY A 172 24.70 23.33 -1.32
C GLY A 172 25.59 22.96 -0.11
N PRO A 173 26.93 23.08 -0.21
CA PRO A 173 27.84 22.80 0.91
C PRO A 173 27.71 23.77 2.09
#